data_AF-A0AA35MAG5-F1
#
_entry.id   AF-A0AA35MAG5-F1
#
_cell.length_a   1.000
_cell.length_b   1.000
_cell.length_c   1.000
_cell.angle_alpha   90.00
_cell.angle_beta   90.00
_cell.angle_gamma   90.00
#
_symmetry.space_group_name_H-M   'P 1'
#
loop_
_entity.id
_entity.type
_entity.pdbx_description
1 polymer ?
#
loop_
_entity_poly.entity_id
_entity_poly.type
_entity_poly.pdbx_seq_one_letter_code
_entity_poly.pdbx_strand_id
1 'polypeptide(L)'
;MRFTQLTLTLVTALAAEGAPPANSNRATYLDWSTFKANGVNLGGWLHQEQAIDPVWWDANGGAGLLDEWDWCANLDIDKMAAAGISVLRIPTGYNAWVHVPDSPLYTGSQTRFLRTISDYAIRRYGIHIIINIHSLPGGVNNLGLGGREGHHDWFNNQTALDYSYKTVDAAIKFIEESDFPDKFTLQPLNEPVDNPAAFGFPDALTDAGAAWVLSYFRGVLARVQATNAKIPVMLQGSFRPASFWSPDFVDTDNIVFDVHNYYFAGRPTTSANLPKFLCQDA
;
A
#
# COMPACT_ATOMS: atom_id res chain seq x y z
N MET A 1 26.57 0.76 3.03
CA MET A 1 25.12 0.66 3.26
C MET A 1 24.56 -0.46 2.39
N ARG A 2 23.89 -1.44 2.98
CA ARG A 2 23.13 -2.47 2.25
C ARG A 2 21.66 -2.12 2.42
N PHE A 3 21.07 -1.46 1.43
CA PHE A 3 19.63 -1.32 1.36
C PHE A 3 19.09 -2.60 0.74
N THR A 4 18.17 -3.29 1.43
CA THR A 4 17.48 -4.46 0.91
C THR A 4 16.35 -3.96 0.02
N GLN A 5 16.50 -4.10 -1.30
CA GLN A 5 15.44 -3.88 -2.27
C GLN A 5 14.48 -5.08 -2.18
N LEU A 6 13.20 -4.84 -1.85
CA LEU A 6 12.19 -5.90 -1.84
C LEU A 6 11.45 -5.88 -3.17
N THR A 7 11.75 -6.85 -4.02
CA THR A 7 11.08 -7.05 -5.29
C THR A 7 10.04 -8.16 -5.11
N LEU A 8 8.75 -7.81 -5.20
CA LEU A 8 7.66 -8.78 -5.11
C LEU A 8 7.55 -9.54 -6.44
N THR A 9 8.31 -10.62 -6.56
CA THR A 9 8.28 -11.50 -7.75
C THR A 9 7.32 -12.67 -7.52
N LEU A 10 6.29 -12.79 -8.35
CA LEU A 10 5.37 -13.93 -8.36
C LEU A 10 6.08 -15.18 -8.91
N VAL A 11 6.40 -16.15 -8.05
CA VAL A 11 6.93 -17.46 -8.46
C VAL A 11 6.01 -18.56 -7.91
N THR A 12 5.47 -19.39 -8.80
CA THR A 12 4.73 -20.61 -8.46
C THR A 12 5.66 -21.62 -7.78
N ALA A 13 5.39 -21.98 -6.53
CA ALA A 13 6.12 -23.03 -5.80
C ALA A 13 5.18 -24.18 -5.41
N LEU A 14 5.64 -25.42 -5.64
CA LEU A 14 5.00 -26.63 -5.14
C LEU A 14 5.19 -26.73 -3.61
N ALA A 15 4.10 -27.07 -2.91
CA ALA A 15 4.01 -27.14 -1.46
C ALA A 15 4.83 -28.28 -0.84
N ALA A 16 5.42 -28.02 0.31
CA ALA A 16 5.79 -29.03 1.31
C ALA A 16 5.19 -28.58 2.65
N GLU A 17 4.42 -29.48 3.28
CA GLU A 17 3.64 -29.23 4.50
C GLU A 17 4.52 -29.18 5.76
N GLY A 18 4.22 -28.22 6.63
CA GLY A 18 4.73 -28.18 8.00
C GLY A 18 4.52 -26.81 8.65
N ALA A 19 3.38 -26.60 9.32
CA ALA A 19 3.16 -25.41 10.14
C ALA A 19 4.01 -25.49 11.42
N PRO A 20 4.83 -24.48 11.76
CA PRO A 20 5.59 -24.47 13.01
C PRO A 20 4.69 -24.11 14.22
N PRO A 21 5.02 -24.59 15.43
CA PRO A 21 4.20 -24.35 16.62
C PRO A 21 4.34 -22.90 17.12
N ALA A 22 3.24 -22.34 17.61
CA ALA A 22 3.17 -21.01 18.19
C ALA A 22 3.95 -20.95 19.52
N ASN A 23 5.04 -20.18 19.55
CA ASN A 23 5.78 -19.89 20.78
C ASN A 23 5.34 -18.53 21.35
N SER A 24 4.97 -18.55 22.63
CA SER A 24 4.73 -17.36 23.46
C SER A 24 6.02 -16.55 23.61
N ASN A 25 6.16 -15.47 22.84
CA ASN A 25 7.23 -14.50 22.99
C ASN A 25 6.66 -13.09 22.86
N ARG A 26 7.19 -12.14 23.64
CA ARG A 26 6.92 -10.70 23.54
C ARG A 26 6.71 -10.31 22.07
N ALA A 27 5.59 -9.65 21.77
CA ALA A 27 5.32 -9.06 20.47
C ALA A 27 6.58 -8.33 19.97
N THR A 28 7.20 -8.86 18.93
CA THR A 28 8.43 -8.33 18.35
C THR A 28 8.03 -7.73 17.02
N TYR A 29 8.07 -6.40 16.96
CA TYR A 29 7.76 -5.66 15.74
C TYR A 29 8.66 -6.11 14.61
N LEU A 30 8.10 -6.13 13.40
CA LEU A 30 8.80 -6.55 12.19
C LEU A 30 10.00 -5.65 11.88
N ASP A 31 11.13 -6.27 11.59
CA ASP A 31 12.30 -5.61 11.02
C ASP A 31 12.40 -5.93 9.52
N TRP A 32 12.03 -4.97 8.67
CA TRP A 32 12.08 -5.12 7.21
C TRP A 32 13.49 -5.31 6.64
N SER A 33 14.55 -4.98 7.39
CA SER A 33 15.93 -5.18 6.91
C SER A 33 16.35 -6.64 6.87
N THR A 34 15.73 -7.48 7.72
CA THR A 34 16.01 -8.91 7.85
C THR A 34 14.85 -9.80 7.41
N PHE A 35 13.62 -9.27 7.43
CA PHE A 35 12.43 -10.00 7.04
C PHE A 35 12.37 -10.25 5.53
N LYS A 36 11.89 -11.44 5.15
CA LYS A 36 11.59 -11.82 3.76
C LYS A 36 10.25 -12.52 3.74
N ALA A 37 9.44 -12.20 2.74
CA ALA A 37 8.12 -12.78 2.59
C ALA A 37 7.68 -12.84 1.14
N ASN A 38 6.74 -13.74 0.88
CA ASN A 38 5.89 -13.69 -0.29
C ASN A 38 4.55 -13.08 0.13
N GLY A 39 4.10 -12.09 -0.63
CA GLY A 39 2.88 -11.36 -0.34
C GLY A 39 1.95 -11.27 -1.53
N VAL A 40 0.70 -10.90 -1.28
CA VAL A 40 -0.27 -10.54 -2.32
C VAL A 40 -0.96 -9.23 -1.96
N ASN A 41 -1.45 -8.54 -3.00
CA ASN A 41 -2.33 -7.39 -2.85
C ASN A 41 -3.79 -7.84 -2.78
N LEU A 42 -4.58 -7.27 -1.87
CA LEU A 42 -6.04 -7.36 -1.90
C LEU A 42 -6.62 -6.17 -2.68
N GLY A 43 -6.16 -5.99 -3.92
CA GLY A 43 -6.62 -4.92 -4.82
C GLY A 43 -8.07 -5.12 -5.28
N GLY A 44 -8.75 -4.02 -5.63
CA GLY A 44 -10.15 -4.06 -6.06
C GLY A 44 -11.17 -4.31 -4.95
N TRP A 45 -10.74 -4.45 -3.69
CA TRP A 45 -11.65 -4.73 -2.57
C TRP A 45 -12.14 -3.46 -1.86
N LEU A 46 -11.32 -2.87 -0.97
CA LEU A 46 -11.65 -1.62 -0.26
C LEU A 46 -11.29 -0.36 -1.06
N HIS A 47 -10.75 -0.57 -2.25
CA HIS A 47 -10.43 0.45 -3.23
C HIS A 47 -10.68 -0.13 -4.62
N GLN A 48 -11.72 0.37 -5.29
CA GLN A 48 -12.21 -0.20 -6.54
C GLN A 48 -11.37 0.29 -7.73
N GLU A 49 -11.00 -0.64 -8.61
CA GLU A 49 -10.30 -0.36 -9.86
C GLU A 49 -11.03 -1.06 -11.01
N GLN A 50 -11.42 -0.30 -12.03
CA GLN A 50 -12.18 -0.83 -13.17
C GLN A 50 -11.52 -2.04 -13.85
N ALA A 51 -10.18 -2.06 -13.93
CA ALA A 51 -9.45 -3.13 -14.58
C ALA A 51 -9.52 -4.47 -13.83
N ILE A 52 -9.87 -4.47 -12.53
CA ILE A 52 -9.90 -5.67 -11.69
C ILE A 52 -11.26 -6.38 -11.80
N ASP A 53 -12.36 -5.62 -11.77
CA ASP A 53 -13.72 -6.14 -12.00
C ASP A 53 -14.48 -5.29 -13.05
N PRO A 54 -14.22 -5.53 -14.35
CA PRO A 54 -14.89 -4.79 -15.41
C PRO A 54 -16.38 -5.09 -15.47
N VAL A 55 -16.83 -6.27 -15.02
CA VAL A 55 -18.25 -6.65 -15.05
C VAL A 55 -19.04 -5.87 -14.01
N TRP A 56 -18.52 -5.78 -12.78
CA TRP A 56 -19.10 -4.93 -11.76
C TRP A 56 -19.09 -3.46 -12.18
N TRP A 57 -17.98 -3.00 -12.79
CA TRP A 57 -17.87 -1.62 -13.23
C TRP A 57 -18.84 -1.27 -14.37
N ASP A 58 -19.04 -2.15 -15.34
CA ASP A 58 -20.01 -1.97 -16.41
C ASP A 58 -21.45 -1.95 -15.89
N ALA A 59 -21.74 -2.73 -14.84
CA ALA A 59 -23.06 -2.80 -14.23
C ALA A 59 -23.36 -1.66 -13.24
N ASN A 60 -22.34 -1.12 -12.57
CA ASN A 60 -22.52 -0.23 -11.41
C ASN A 60 -21.77 1.11 -11.51
N GLY A 61 -20.90 1.31 -12.50
CA GLY A 61 -20.08 2.54 -12.67
C GLY A 61 -20.87 3.82 -12.95
N GLY A 62 -22.21 3.74 -13.04
CA GLY A 62 -23.13 4.87 -13.14
C GLY A 62 -23.98 5.06 -11.88
N ALA A 63 -23.60 6.01 -11.02
CA ALA A 63 -24.36 6.57 -9.89
C ALA A 63 -24.80 5.61 -8.76
N GLY A 64 -24.14 5.76 -7.60
CA GLY A 64 -24.62 5.26 -6.30
C GLY A 64 -24.16 3.83 -5.98
N LEU A 65 -23.00 3.70 -5.35
CA LEU A 65 -22.32 2.42 -5.11
C LEU A 65 -22.33 2.04 -3.62
N LEU A 66 -22.93 0.88 -3.33
CA LEU A 66 -23.01 0.14 -2.05
C LEU A 66 -22.62 -1.32 -2.42
N ASP A 67 -21.79 -2.08 -1.74
CA ASP A 67 -20.93 -1.95 -0.57
C ASP A 67 -19.80 -3.00 -0.69
N GLU A 68 -18.89 -3.06 0.29
CA GLU A 68 -17.72 -3.96 0.32
C GLU A 68 -18.01 -5.39 0.86
N TRP A 69 -19.28 -5.77 1.06
CA TRP A 69 -19.69 -6.97 1.81
C TRP A 69 -19.47 -8.28 1.03
N ASP A 70 -19.90 -8.34 -0.23
CA ASP A 70 -19.83 -9.58 -1.04
C ASP A 70 -18.39 -10.00 -1.38
N TRP A 71 -17.44 -9.06 -1.32
CA TRP A 71 -16.03 -9.35 -1.56
C TRP A 71 -15.38 -10.06 -0.37
N CYS A 72 -15.76 -9.74 0.87
CA CYS A 72 -15.19 -10.35 2.08
C CYS A 72 -15.41 -11.86 2.13
N ALA A 73 -16.57 -12.33 1.66
CA ALA A 73 -16.91 -13.76 1.62
C ALA A 73 -16.08 -14.54 0.60
N ASN A 74 -15.48 -13.86 -0.38
CA ASN A 74 -14.68 -14.45 -1.45
C ASN A 74 -13.16 -14.25 -1.26
N LEU A 75 -12.73 -13.53 -0.23
CA LEU A 75 -11.31 -13.42 0.13
C LEU A 75 -10.83 -14.71 0.78
N ASP A 76 -10.26 -15.60 -0.04
CA ASP A 76 -9.78 -16.90 0.41
C ASP A 76 -8.40 -16.80 1.06
N ILE A 77 -8.35 -16.20 2.25
CA ILE A 77 -7.14 -16.07 3.08
C ILE A 77 -6.55 -17.45 3.40
N ASP A 78 -7.39 -18.47 3.53
CA ASP A 78 -6.97 -19.86 3.76
C ASP A 78 -6.17 -20.39 2.56
N LYS A 79 -6.65 -20.20 1.32
CA LYS A 79 -5.89 -20.55 0.11
C LYS A 79 -4.60 -19.77 -0.01
N MET A 80 -4.61 -18.47 0.30
CA MET A 80 -3.38 -17.65 0.27
C MET A 80 -2.34 -18.19 1.24
N ALA A 81 -2.73 -18.46 2.49
CA ALA A 81 -1.85 -19.02 3.50
C ALA A 81 -1.33 -20.42 3.10
N ALA A 82 -2.20 -21.28 2.54
CA ALA A 82 -1.80 -22.59 2.03
C ALA A 82 -0.79 -22.52 0.87
N ALA A 83 -0.80 -21.42 0.10
CA ALA A 83 0.19 -21.14 -0.94
C ALA A 83 1.49 -20.51 -0.41
N GLY A 84 1.64 -20.34 0.91
CA GLY A 84 2.84 -19.79 1.54
C GLY A 84 2.89 -18.26 1.58
N ILE A 85 1.75 -17.57 1.40
CA ILE A 85 1.67 -16.12 1.58
C ILE A 85 1.77 -15.76 3.06
N SER A 86 2.69 -14.85 3.38
CA SER A 86 2.94 -14.38 4.75
C SER A 86 2.78 -12.86 4.92
N VAL A 87 2.48 -12.14 3.83
CA VAL A 87 2.17 -10.70 3.84
C VAL A 87 0.92 -10.40 3.01
N LEU A 88 0.04 -9.54 3.52
CA LEU A 88 -1.07 -8.97 2.74
C LEU A 88 -0.91 -7.45 2.66
N ARG A 89 -0.85 -6.91 1.44
CA ARG A 89 -0.97 -5.47 1.19
C ARG A 89 -2.41 -5.15 0.86
N ILE A 90 -3.03 -4.25 1.62
CA ILE A 90 -4.46 -3.94 1.52
C ILE A 90 -4.63 -2.47 1.14
N PRO A 91 -4.89 -2.16 -0.14
CA PRO A 91 -5.25 -0.83 -0.59
C PRO A 91 -6.55 -0.33 0.04
N THR A 92 -6.54 0.92 0.50
CA THR A 92 -7.67 1.64 1.07
C THR A 92 -7.65 3.07 0.56
N GLY A 93 -8.80 3.65 0.23
CA GLY A 93 -8.86 5.08 -0.06
C GLY A 93 -8.91 5.93 1.22
N TYR A 94 -8.60 7.24 1.13
CA TYR A 94 -8.72 8.15 2.27
C TYR A 94 -10.13 8.16 2.89
N ASN A 95 -11.15 7.89 2.08
CA ASN A 95 -12.57 7.81 2.46
C ASN A 95 -12.88 6.67 3.45
N ALA A 96 -12.01 5.66 3.56
CA ALA A 96 -12.14 4.64 4.60
C ALA A 96 -11.83 5.19 6.00
N TRP A 97 -11.05 6.28 6.08
CA TRP A 97 -10.44 6.79 7.30
C TRP A 97 -11.05 8.10 7.76
N VAL A 98 -11.36 8.99 6.81
CA VAL A 98 -11.86 10.34 7.09
C VAL A 98 -12.94 10.74 6.09
N HIS A 99 -13.90 11.51 6.59
CA HIS A 99 -14.85 12.20 5.72
C HIS A 99 -14.23 13.53 5.25
N VAL A 100 -14.11 13.70 3.94
CA VAL A 100 -13.67 14.95 3.31
C VAL A 100 -14.91 15.61 2.67
N PRO A 101 -15.22 16.88 3.01
CA PRO A 101 -16.34 17.59 2.40
C PRO A 101 -16.29 17.53 0.87
N ASP A 102 -17.45 17.37 0.24
CA ASP A 102 -17.64 17.31 -1.22
C ASP A 102 -16.92 16.16 -1.94
N SER A 103 -16.27 15.25 -1.21
CA SER A 103 -15.75 14.02 -1.80
C SER A 103 -16.90 13.11 -2.24
N PRO A 104 -16.91 12.63 -3.50
CA PRO A 104 -17.92 11.69 -3.96
C PRO A 104 -17.65 10.25 -3.50
N LEU A 105 -16.51 9.99 -2.84
CA LEU A 105 -16.15 8.64 -2.39
C LEU A 105 -16.97 8.22 -1.17
N TYR A 106 -17.50 7.00 -1.21
CA TYR A 106 -18.30 6.43 -0.14
C TYR A 106 -17.50 6.31 1.17
N THR A 107 -18.00 6.88 2.25
CA THR A 107 -17.44 6.72 3.61
C THR A 107 -18.37 5.82 4.40
N GLY A 108 -17.87 4.67 4.90
CA GLY A 108 -18.71 3.68 5.56
C GLY A 108 -17.95 2.67 6.40
N SER A 109 -18.23 1.39 6.18
CA SER A 109 -17.76 0.30 7.04
C SER A 109 -16.39 -0.28 6.66
N GLN A 110 -15.64 0.35 5.77
CA GLN A 110 -14.39 -0.20 5.22
C GLN A 110 -13.40 -0.65 6.31
N THR A 111 -13.20 0.18 7.33
CA THR A 111 -12.27 -0.12 8.44
C THR A 111 -12.76 -1.28 9.30
N ARG A 112 -14.07 -1.50 9.43
CA ARG A 112 -14.62 -2.69 10.12
C ARG A 112 -14.30 -3.98 9.35
N PHE A 113 -14.37 -3.95 8.02
CA PHE A 113 -14.01 -5.09 7.19
C PHE A 113 -12.50 -5.34 7.19
N LEU A 114 -11.70 -4.27 7.08
CA LEU A 114 -10.25 -4.32 7.25
C LEU A 114 -9.88 -4.99 8.57
N ARG A 115 -10.51 -4.60 9.69
CA ARG A 115 -10.30 -5.23 11.01
C ARG A 115 -10.61 -6.72 10.98
N THR A 116 -11.75 -7.09 10.42
CA THR A 116 -12.20 -8.49 10.37
C THR A 116 -11.20 -9.39 9.64
N ILE A 117 -10.74 -8.97 8.45
CA ILE A 117 -9.79 -9.76 7.64
C ILE A 117 -8.38 -9.73 8.22
N SER A 118 -7.90 -8.58 8.68
CA SER A 118 -6.56 -8.48 9.29
C SER A 118 -6.46 -9.33 10.55
N ASP A 119 -7.44 -9.24 11.46
CA ASP A 119 -7.45 -10.05 12.68
C ASP A 119 -7.53 -11.55 12.37
N TYR A 120 -8.31 -11.95 11.36
CA TYR A 120 -8.38 -13.35 10.92
C TYR A 120 -7.03 -13.85 10.40
N ALA A 121 -6.43 -13.12 9.44
CA ALA A 121 -5.16 -13.47 8.83
C ALA A 121 -4.02 -13.53 9.87
N ILE A 122 -4.00 -12.57 10.80
CA ILE A 122 -3.02 -12.50 11.87
C ILE A 122 -3.22 -13.66 12.87
N ARG A 123 -4.43 -13.82 13.43
CA ARG A 123 -4.69 -14.83 14.47
C ARG A 123 -4.46 -16.26 13.96
N ARG A 124 -4.84 -16.53 12.72
CA ARG A 124 -4.82 -17.89 12.17
C ARG A 124 -3.48 -18.27 11.57
N TYR A 125 -2.81 -17.32 10.92
CA TYR A 125 -1.62 -17.62 10.10
C TYR A 125 -0.40 -16.77 10.45
N GLY A 126 -0.52 -15.77 11.33
CA GLY A 126 0.56 -14.85 11.64
C GLY A 126 0.97 -13.95 10.47
N ILE A 127 0.10 -13.81 9.47
CA ILE A 127 0.32 -12.97 8.29
C ILE A 127 0.52 -11.52 8.72
N HIS A 128 1.53 -10.85 8.16
CA HIS A 128 1.79 -9.44 8.38
C HIS A 128 0.97 -8.57 7.40
N ILE A 129 0.43 -7.46 7.87
CA ILE A 129 -0.50 -6.61 7.11
C ILE A 129 0.16 -5.28 6.77
N ILE A 130 0.17 -4.91 5.49
CA ILE A 130 0.51 -3.56 5.04
C ILE A 130 -0.81 -2.83 4.77
N ILE A 131 -1.12 -1.83 5.60
CA ILE A 131 -2.24 -0.92 5.35
C ILE A 131 -1.77 0.13 4.37
N ASN A 132 -2.29 0.09 3.16
CA ASN A 132 -1.94 1.02 2.11
C ASN A 132 -3.03 2.08 1.94
N ILE A 133 -2.69 3.33 2.20
CA ILE A 133 -3.51 4.49 1.85
C ILE A 133 -3.24 4.79 0.37
N HIS A 134 -4.10 4.25 -0.48
CA HIS A 134 -3.94 4.17 -1.93
C HIS A 134 -4.30 5.48 -2.63
N SER A 135 -5.24 6.23 -2.05
CA SER A 135 -5.63 7.56 -2.52
C SER A 135 -5.57 8.58 -1.39
N LEU A 136 -5.21 9.82 -1.75
CA LEU A 136 -5.27 10.98 -0.85
C LEU A 136 -6.22 12.05 -1.41
N PRO A 137 -6.77 12.93 -0.55
CA PRO A 137 -7.64 14.01 -1.00
C PRO A 137 -6.98 14.86 -2.09
N GLY A 138 -7.74 15.24 -3.12
CA GLY A 138 -7.22 15.98 -4.29
C GLY A 138 -6.66 15.10 -5.41
N GLY A 139 -6.39 13.81 -5.15
CA GLY A 139 -5.82 12.90 -6.16
C GLY A 139 -4.30 13.05 -6.26
N VAL A 140 -3.59 11.93 -6.34
CA VAL A 140 -2.11 11.93 -6.28
C VAL A 140 -1.45 11.63 -7.63
N ASN A 141 -2.19 11.19 -8.65
CA ASN A 141 -1.55 10.65 -9.86
C ASN A 141 -2.40 10.67 -11.14
N ASN A 142 -3.49 11.44 -11.16
CA ASN A 142 -4.38 11.58 -12.31
C ASN A 142 -5.19 10.33 -12.68
N LEU A 143 -5.08 9.24 -11.93
CA LEU A 143 -5.83 8.00 -12.15
C LEU A 143 -6.93 7.84 -11.09
N GLY A 144 -7.97 7.07 -11.43
CA GLY A 144 -9.01 6.66 -10.48
C GLY A 144 -8.44 6.09 -9.18
N LEU A 145 -7.34 5.31 -9.27
CA LEU A 145 -6.67 4.71 -8.12
C LEU A 145 -6.02 5.75 -7.16
N GLY A 146 -5.62 6.90 -7.69
CA GLY A 146 -5.13 8.01 -6.89
C GLY A 146 -6.23 8.79 -6.17
N GLY A 147 -7.50 8.49 -6.47
CA GLY A 147 -8.69 9.06 -5.83
C GLY A 147 -9.78 9.44 -6.83
N ARG A 148 -9.41 10.00 -7.99
CA ARG A 148 -10.35 10.37 -9.06
C ARG A 148 -9.61 10.55 -10.38
N GLU A 149 -10.15 9.98 -11.45
CA GLU A 149 -9.60 10.14 -12.80
C GLU A 149 -9.45 11.62 -13.17
N GLY A 150 -8.31 11.99 -13.75
CA GLY A 150 -8.01 13.37 -14.14
C GLY A 150 -7.66 14.33 -13.00
N HIS A 151 -7.48 13.85 -11.77
CA HIS A 151 -7.17 14.72 -10.61
C HIS A 151 -5.78 14.44 -10.03
N HIS A 152 -5.01 15.51 -9.82
CA HIS A 152 -3.71 15.51 -9.14
C HIS A 152 -3.53 16.73 -8.22
N ASP A 153 -4.64 17.29 -7.71
CA ASP A 153 -4.69 18.52 -6.91
C ASP A 153 -4.14 18.36 -5.49
N TRP A 154 -3.62 17.17 -5.13
CA TRP A 154 -2.94 16.95 -3.86
C TRP A 154 -1.63 17.73 -3.75
N PHE A 155 -0.90 17.89 -4.86
CA PHE A 155 0.36 18.62 -4.88
C PHE A 155 0.16 20.11 -4.60
N ASN A 156 0.98 20.68 -3.71
CA ASN A 156 0.94 22.09 -3.32
C ASN A 156 -0.41 22.56 -2.71
N ASN A 157 -1.20 21.63 -2.18
CA ASN A 157 -2.51 21.93 -1.61
C ASN A 157 -2.53 21.62 -0.11
N GLN A 158 -2.52 22.68 0.71
CA GLN A 158 -2.46 22.53 2.16
C GLN A 158 -3.71 21.85 2.74
N THR A 159 -4.90 22.14 2.21
CA THR A 159 -6.14 21.50 2.68
C THR A 159 -6.13 20.00 2.42
N ALA A 160 -5.69 19.60 1.22
CA ALA A 160 -5.50 18.19 0.88
C ALA A 160 -4.45 17.52 1.79
N LEU A 161 -3.34 18.21 2.05
CA LEU A 161 -2.29 17.73 2.96
C LEU A 161 -2.80 17.54 4.40
N ASP A 162 -3.59 18.49 4.92
CA ASP A 162 -4.14 18.40 6.27
C ASP A 162 -5.10 17.22 6.42
N TYR A 163 -5.96 16.95 5.43
CA TYR A 163 -6.80 15.75 5.44
C TYR A 163 -5.98 14.47 5.22
N SER A 164 -4.89 14.52 4.46
CA SER A 164 -3.96 13.39 4.31
C SER A 164 -3.33 13.02 5.66
N TYR A 165 -2.98 14.00 6.48
CA TYR A 165 -2.50 13.75 7.84
C TYR A 165 -3.59 13.19 8.76
N LYS A 166 -4.83 13.68 8.69
CA LYS A 166 -5.95 13.09 9.46
C LYS A 166 -6.20 11.63 9.06
N THR A 167 -6.03 11.31 7.77
CA THR A 167 -6.13 9.93 7.25
C THR A 167 -5.04 9.05 7.87
N VAL A 168 -3.80 9.53 7.90
CA VAL A 168 -2.66 8.85 8.53
C VAL A 168 -2.88 8.67 10.03
N ASP A 169 -3.32 9.71 10.75
CA ASP A 169 -3.59 9.63 12.19
C ASP A 169 -4.67 8.57 12.51
N ALA A 170 -5.70 8.48 11.67
CA ALA A 170 -6.75 7.46 11.79
C ALA A 170 -6.22 6.03 11.51
N ALA A 171 -5.33 5.86 10.52
CA ALA A 171 -4.70 4.58 10.23
C ALA A 171 -3.73 4.13 11.34
N ILE A 172 -2.95 5.06 11.91
CA ILE A 172 -2.10 4.80 13.07
C ILE A 172 -2.96 4.36 14.26
N LYS A 173 -4.05 5.09 14.54
CA LYS A 173 -4.99 4.75 15.62
C LYS A 173 -5.57 3.35 15.41
N PHE A 174 -5.96 3.01 14.19
CA PHE A 174 -6.42 1.66 13.87
C PHE A 174 -5.37 0.60 14.19
N ILE A 175 -4.10 0.81 13.83
CA ILE A 175 -3.02 -0.14 14.16
C ILE A 175 -2.89 -0.30 15.68
N GLU A 176 -2.84 0.81 16.42
CA GLU A 176 -2.68 0.82 17.89
C GLU A 176 -3.87 0.18 18.63
N GLU A 177 -5.09 0.29 18.10
CA GLU A 177 -6.29 -0.34 18.67
C GLU A 177 -6.40 -1.83 18.32
N SER A 178 -5.47 -2.40 17.54
CA SER A 178 -5.41 -3.83 17.30
C SER A 178 -4.86 -4.58 18.52
N ASP A 179 -5.30 -5.84 18.70
CA ASP A 179 -4.64 -6.78 19.61
C ASP A 179 -3.22 -7.17 19.13
N PHE A 180 -2.85 -6.84 17.88
CA PHE A 180 -1.60 -7.24 17.22
C PHE A 180 -0.89 -6.07 16.51
N PRO A 181 -0.58 -4.95 17.19
CA PRO A 181 0.00 -3.78 16.53
C PRO A 181 1.39 -4.06 15.90
N ASP A 182 2.09 -5.09 16.36
CA ASP A 182 3.36 -5.58 15.79
C ASP A 182 3.23 -6.28 14.42
N LYS A 183 2.00 -6.54 13.97
CA LYS A 183 1.67 -7.21 12.71
C LYS A 183 1.28 -6.27 11.59
N PHE A 184 1.53 -4.98 11.77
CA PHE A 184 1.18 -3.95 10.78
C PHE A 184 2.39 -3.15 10.30
N THR A 185 2.29 -2.70 9.05
CA THR A 185 3.12 -1.67 8.44
C THR A 185 2.21 -0.64 7.78
N LEU A 186 2.51 0.64 7.94
CA LEU A 186 1.73 1.71 7.33
C LEU A 186 2.39 2.14 6.02
N GLN A 187 1.66 2.09 4.91
CA GLN A 187 2.05 2.68 3.65
C GLN A 187 1.17 3.90 3.36
N PRO A 188 1.66 5.14 3.56
CA PRO A 188 0.80 6.33 3.62
C PRO A 188 0.47 6.91 2.24
N LEU A 189 1.10 6.41 1.17
CA LEU A 189 0.99 6.94 -0.17
C LEU A 189 1.19 5.82 -1.21
N ASN A 190 0.56 5.98 -2.37
CA ASN A 190 0.70 5.08 -3.50
C ASN A 190 0.86 5.88 -4.80
N GLU A 191 1.95 5.61 -5.52
CA GLU A 191 2.25 6.06 -6.88
C GLU A 191 1.98 7.55 -7.14
N PRO A 192 2.55 8.50 -6.37
CA PRO A 192 2.37 9.93 -6.62
C PRO A 192 2.99 10.34 -7.97
N VAL A 193 2.24 11.07 -8.80
CA VAL A 193 2.64 11.51 -10.15
C VAL A 193 2.13 12.93 -10.41
N ASP A 194 3.05 13.86 -10.65
CA ASP A 194 2.75 15.23 -11.12
C ASP A 194 3.11 15.45 -12.60
N ASN A 195 3.71 14.45 -13.25
CA ASN A 195 3.96 14.42 -14.69
C ASN A 195 3.32 13.17 -15.34
N PRO A 196 2.01 13.20 -15.65
CA PRO A 196 1.28 12.02 -16.12
C PRO A 196 1.77 11.49 -17.48
N ALA A 197 2.42 12.32 -18.30
CA ALA A 197 3.00 11.90 -19.58
C ALA A 197 4.14 10.88 -19.42
N ALA A 198 4.73 10.78 -18.22
CA ALA A 198 5.81 9.86 -17.90
C ALA A 198 5.41 8.78 -16.89
N PHE A 199 4.10 8.53 -16.68
CA PHE A 199 3.62 7.51 -15.75
C PHE A 199 4.32 6.15 -15.96
N GLY A 200 4.77 5.52 -14.88
CA GLY A 200 5.56 4.28 -14.92
C GLY A 200 7.07 4.47 -15.04
N PHE A 201 7.57 5.70 -15.16
CA PHE A 201 8.99 6.03 -15.26
C PHE A 201 9.43 7.03 -14.17
N PRO A 202 10.73 7.12 -13.85
CA PRO A 202 11.24 8.07 -12.85
C PRO A 202 10.77 9.51 -13.05
N ASP A 203 10.62 9.94 -14.31
CA ASP A 203 10.20 11.30 -14.68
C ASP A 203 8.70 11.56 -14.43
N ALA A 204 7.92 10.55 -14.01
CA ALA A 204 6.53 10.71 -13.59
C ALA A 204 6.37 11.63 -12.37
N LEU A 205 7.44 11.74 -11.56
CA LEU A 205 7.51 12.64 -10.42
C LEU A 205 8.62 13.65 -10.68
N THR A 206 8.28 14.92 -10.89
CA THR A 206 9.26 16.00 -11.02
C THR A 206 10.00 16.21 -9.70
N ASP A 207 11.13 16.93 -9.72
CA ASP A 207 11.86 17.23 -8.49
C ASP A 207 11.04 18.09 -7.52
N ALA A 208 10.14 18.94 -8.03
CA ALA A 208 9.22 19.73 -7.20
C ALA A 208 8.14 18.83 -6.54
N GLY A 209 7.57 17.90 -7.31
CA GLY A 209 6.67 16.87 -6.79
C GLY A 209 7.36 15.98 -5.75
N ALA A 210 8.61 15.61 -6.00
CA ALA A 210 9.42 14.82 -5.07
C ALA A 210 9.68 15.57 -3.75
N ALA A 211 9.98 16.87 -3.80
CA ALA A 211 10.13 17.70 -2.61
C ALA A 211 8.84 17.77 -1.78
N TRP A 212 7.68 17.88 -2.43
CA TRP A 212 6.38 17.84 -1.77
C TRP A 212 6.12 16.48 -1.10
N VAL A 213 6.33 15.37 -1.83
CA VAL A 213 6.21 14.00 -1.31
C VAL A 213 7.16 13.76 -0.12
N LEU A 214 8.41 14.23 -0.20
CA LEU A 214 9.36 14.12 0.90
C LEU A 214 8.89 14.86 2.15
N SER A 215 8.32 16.06 1.98
CA SER A 215 7.75 16.83 3.11
C SER A 215 6.61 16.07 3.79
N TYR A 216 5.76 15.40 2.98
CA TYR A 216 4.69 14.54 3.47
C TYR A 216 5.24 13.32 4.22
N PHE A 217 6.21 12.59 3.66
CA PHE A 217 6.84 11.45 4.31
C PHE A 217 7.45 11.81 5.66
N ARG A 218 8.15 12.95 5.77
CA ARG A 218 8.67 13.45 7.05
C ARG A 218 7.56 13.75 8.05
N GLY A 219 6.46 14.34 7.60
CA GLY A 219 5.27 14.57 8.43
C GLY A 219 4.63 13.28 8.94
N VAL A 220 4.56 12.24 8.11
CA VAL A 220 4.06 10.91 8.49
C VAL A 220 4.99 10.25 9.51
N LEU A 221 6.31 10.28 9.26
CA LEU A 221 7.28 9.70 10.19
C LEU A 221 7.20 10.36 11.57
N ALA A 222 7.09 11.69 11.62
CA ALA A 222 6.92 12.41 12.89
C ALA A 222 5.67 11.97 13.66
N ARG A 223 4.55 11.70 12.95
CA ARG A 223 3.30 11.20 13.55
C ARG A 223 3.45 9.80 14.10
N VAL A 224 4.00 8.89 13.31
CA VAL A 224 4.25 7.51 13.74
C VAL A 224 5.21 7.49 14.93
N GLN A 225 6.30 8.26 14.88
CA GLN A 225 7.26 8.36 15.98
C GLN A 225 6.63 8.91 17.28
N ALA A 226 5.72 9.89 17.16
CA ALA A 226 5.03 10.46 18.31
C ALA A 226 4.00 9.51 18.95
N THR A 227 3.46 8.55 18.19
CA THR A 227 2.49 7.56 18.69
C THR A 227 3.16 6.23 19.04
N ASN A 228 3.79 5.59 18.08
CA ASN A 228 4.51 4.33 18.23
C ASN A 228 5.58 4.16 17.16
N ALA A 229 6.81 4.56 17.48
CA ALA A 229 7.97 4.49 16.57
C ALA A 229 8.34 3.07 16.09
N LYS A 230 7.74 2.01 16.67
CA LYS A 230 8.00 0.63 16.27
C LYS A 230 7.18 0.20 15.06
N ILE A 231 6.12 0.92 14.70
CA ILE A 231 5.36 0.68 13.47
C ILE A 231 6.24 1.07 12.27
N PRO A 232 6.56 0.15 11.34
CA PRO A 232 7.32 0.52 10.15
C PRO A 232 6.47 1.34 9.19
N VAL A 233 7.11 2.30 8.51
CA VAL A 233 6.49 3.09 7.44
C VAL A 233 7.05 2.67 6.09
N MET A 234 6.17 2.18 5.22
CA MET A 234 6.50 1.76 3.87
C MET A 234 6.31 2.94 2.90
N LEU A 235 7.40 3.39 2.26
CA LEU A 235 7.42 4.57 1.41
C LEU A 235 7.37 4.17 -0.07
N GLN A 236 6.25 4.47 -0.72
CA GLN A 236 6.10 4.35 -2.18
C GLN A 236 6.25 5.75 -2.77
N GLY A 237 7.45 6.04 -3.28
CA GLY A 237 7.86 7.35 -3.78
C GLY A 237 7.77 7.44 -5.30
N SER A 238 6.64 7.06 -5.89
CA SER A 238 6.45 6.98 -7.34
C SER A 238 7.32 5.90 -7.99
N PHE A 239 7.77 6.13 -9.22
CA PHE A 239 8.65 5.24 -9.99
C PHE A 239 10.12 5.70 -9.93
N ARG A 240 10.45 6.62 -9.02
CA ARG A 240 11.84 6.99 -8.69
C ARG A 240 12.46 5.84 -7.88
N PRO A 241 13.72 5.45 -8.15
CA PRO A 241 14.35 4.32 -7.45
C PRO A 241 14.57 4.63 -5.97
N ALA A 242 14.65 3.59 -5.13
CA ALA A 242 14.94 3.74 -3.70
C ALA A 242 16.24 4.55 -3.44
N SER A 243 17.24 4.44 -4.32
CA SER A 243 18.49 5.20 -4.22
C SER A 243 18.34 6.71 -4.39
N PHE A 244 17.25 7.17 -5.01
CA PHE A 244 16.91 8.60 -5.08
C PHE A 244 16.47 9.12 -3.72
N TRP A 245 15.68 8.32 -2.98
CA TRP A 245 15.09 8.71 -1.70
C TRP A 245 15.98 8.42 -0.49
N SER A 246 16.78 7.36 -0.52
CA SER A 246 17.55 6.91 0.64
C SER A 246 18.47 7.97 1.28
N PRO A 247 19.08 8.92 0.55
CA PRO A 247 19.90 9.96 1.17
C PRO A 247 19.13 10.96 2.05
N ASP A 248 17.79 11.02 1.94
CA ASP A 248 16.95 11.96 2.69
C ASP A 248 16.48 11.45 4.05
N PHE A 249 16.83 10.21 4.40
CA PHE A 249 16.47 9.50 5.62
C PHE A 249 17.72 9.02 6.36
N VAL A 250 17.59 8.79 7.68
CA VAL A 250 18.69 8.31 8.53
C VAL A 250 18.49 6.85 8.90
N ASP A 251 19.57 6.16 9.28
CA ASP A 251 19.55 4.72 9.59
C ASP A 251 18.62 4.34 10.78
N THR A 252 18.19 5.32 11.57
CA THR A 252 17.22 5.12 12.68
C THR A 252 15.77 5.29 12.26
N ASP A 253 15.50 5.74 11.04
CA ASP A 253 14.14 5.80 10.51
C ASP A 253 13.65 4.38 10.23
N ASN A 254 12.54 3.99 10.88
CA ASN A 254 11.92 2.68 10.70
C ASN A 254 11.11 2.64 9.40
N ILE A 255 11.83 2.66 8.27
CA ILE A 255 11.25 2.73 6.93
C ILE A 255 11.61 1.52 6.07
N VAL A 256 10.77 1.27 5.07
CA VAL A 256 11.04 0.36 3.96
C VAL A 256 10.57 1.01 2.67
N PHE A 257 11.32 0.89 1.58
CA PHE A 257 10.87 1.40 0.27
C PHE A 257 10.01 0.36 -0.44
N ASP A 258 8.89 0.82 -0.99
CA ASP A 258 8.01 0.03 -1.86
C ASP A 258 8.26 0.41 -3.32
N VAL A 259 8.57 -0.60 -4.14
CA VAL A 259 8.94 -0.44 -5.56
C VAL A 259 7.97 -1.22 -6.41
N HIS A 260 7.29 -0.54 -7.33
CA HIS A 260 6.36 -1.15 -8.26
C HIS A 260 7.03 -1.37 -9.62
N ASN A 261 7.15 -2.64 -10.01
CA ASN A 261 7.73 -3.04 -11.30
C ASN A 261 6.65 -3.66 -12.17
N TYR A 262 6.37 -3.01 -13.31
CA TYR A 262 5.44 -3.51 -14.31
C TYR A 262 6.14 -3.71 -15.65
N TYR A 263 5.70 -4.72 -16.39
CA TYR A 263 6.30 -5.10 -17.66
C TYR A 263 5.31 -5.04 -18.83
N PHE A 264 4.06 -4.68 -18.57
CA PHE A 264 2.99 -4.63 -19.57
C PHE A 264 2.88 -3.28 -20.29
N ALA A 265 3.51 -2.22 -19.78
CA ALA A 265 3.49 -0.87 -20.34
C ALA A 265 4.84 -0.17 -20.14
N GLY A 266 5.16 0.80 -21.00
CA GLY A 266 6.34 1.66 -20.89
C GLY A 266 7.70 1.01 -21.24
N ARG A 267 7.83 -0.32 -21.17
CA ARG A 267 9.06 -1.02 -21.55
C ARG A 267 8.82 -1.89 -22.79
N PRO A 268 9.80 -2.04 -23.71
CA PRO A 268 9.71 -2.96 -24.85
C PRO A 268 9.88 -4.40 -24.39
N THR A 269 9.02 -4.84 -23.47
CA THR A 269 9.05 -6.16 -22.86
C THR A 269 8.44 -7.18 -23.82
N THR A 270 9.11 -8.32 -23.95
CA THR A 270 8.67 -9.50 -24.67
C THR A 270 8.92 -10.72 -23.79
N SER A 271 8.30 -11.86 -24.09
CA SER A 271 8.60 -13.11 -23.39
C SER A 271 10.09 -13.49 -23.43
N ALA A 272 10.83 -13.08 -24.46
CA ALA A 272 12.25 -13.35 -24.62
C ALA A 272 13.15 -12.50 -23.70
N ASN A 273 12.74 -11.27 -23.35
CA ASN A 273 13.57 -10.36 -22.56
C ASN A 273 13.03 -10.08 -21.13
N LEU A 274 11.82 -10.55 -20.82
CA LEU A 274 11.23 -10.42 -19.48
C LEU A 274 12.13 -10.95 -18.35
N PRO A 275 12.79 -12.13 -18.47
CA PRO A 275 13.70 -12.59 -17.41
C PRO A 275 14.86 -11.64 -17.15
N LYS A 276 15.37 -10.95 -18.19
CA LYS A 276 16.43 -9.96 -18.04
C LYS A 276 15.96 -8.76 -17.23
N PHE A 277 14.77 -8.24 -17.51
CA PHE A 277 14.22 -7.10 -16.77
C PHE A 277 13.90 -7.48 -15.32
N LEU A 278 13.32 -8.67 -15.08
CA LEU A 278 13.10 -9.19 -13.73
C LEU A 278 14.40 -9.25 -12.93
N CYS A 279 15.49 -9.74 -13.52
CA CYS A 279 16.81 -9.77 -12.85
C CYS A 279 17.45 -8.39 -12.64
N GLN A 280 17.09 -7.38 -13.43
CA GLN A 280 17.62 -6.03 -13.29
C GLN A 280 16.89 -5.25 -12.19
N ASP A 281 15.59 -5.50 -12.02
CA ASP A 281 14.77 -4.82 -11.02
C ASP A 281 14.77 -5.55 -9.65
N ALA A 282 15.18 -6.83 -9.61
CA ALA A 282 15.29 -7.66 -8.40
C ALA A 282 16.42 -7.22 -7.46
#